data_AF-A0A9W8ZYC1-F1
#
_entry.id   AF-A0A9W8ZYC1-F1
#
_cell.length_a   1.000
_cell.length_b   1.000
_cell.length_c   1.000
_cell.angle_alpha   90.00
_cell.angle_beta   90.00
_cell.angle_gamma   90.00
#
_symmetry.space_group_name_H-M   'P 1'
#
loop_
_entity.id
_entity.type
_entity.pdbx_description
1 polymer ?
#
loop_
_entity_poly.entity_id
_entity_poly.type
_entity_poly.pdbx_seq_one_letter_code
_entity_poly.pdbx_strand_id
1 'polypeptide(L)'
;MNVSGPTIAEIYRTSVKSPNAMIVLQDSMSHKVEQLSVKLGGSANGHNGVKSIISAFGGEQGFYRFRLGIGERGSTDAADFVMGKLTPHERGFWVEDGLDRVLDQIEVVARKAAR
;
A
#
# COMPACT_ATOMS: atom_id res chain seq x y z
N MET A 1 -5.27 -9.69 -7.32
CA MET A 1 -4.02 -9.43 -6.57
C MET A 1 -3.81 -10.41 -5.38
N ASN A 2 -4.41 -11.60 -5.41
CA ASN A 2 -4.58 -12.43 -4.20
C ASN A 2 -3.35 -13.29 -3.85
N VAL A 3 -2.31 -13.30 -4.70
CA VAL A 3 -1.12 -14.15 -4.58
C VAL A 3 0.18 -13.33 -4.64
N SER A 4 0.16 -12.10 -4.12
CA SER A 4 1.38 -11.28 -4.08
C SER A 4 2.34 -11.70 -2.95
N GLY A 5 1.81 -12.26 -1.86
CA GLY A 5 2.58 -12.56 -0.65
C GLY A 5 3.74 -13.55 -0.82
N PRO A 6 3.54 -14.73 -1.43
CA PRO A 6 4.58 -15.76 -1.51
C PRO A 6 5.85 -15.28 -2.23
N THR A 7 5.70 -14.64 -3.39
CA THR A 7 6.82 -14.10 -4.17
C THR A 7 7.53 -12.98 -3.41
N ILE A 8 6.78 -12.07 -2.76
CA ILE A 8 7.37 -11.01 -1.93
C ILE A 8 8.16 -11.61 -0.77
N ALA A 9 7.61 -12.64 -0.10
CA ALA A 9 8.28 -13.30 1.03
C ALA A 9 9.57 -14.01 0.60
N GLU A 10 9.61 -14.62 -0.58
CA GLU A 10 10.82 -15.27 -1.12
C GLU A 10 11.94 -14.25 -1.36
N ILE A 11 11.65 -13.15 -2.04
CA ILE A 11 12.63 -12.06 -2.28
C ILE A 11 13.06 -11.44 -0.93
N TYR A 12 12.10 -11.20 -0.04
CA TYR A 12 12.35 -10.59 1.24
C TYR A 12 13.29 -11.45 2.11
N ARG A 13 13.03 -12.75 2.22
CA ARG A 13 13.88 -13.69 3.00
C ARG A 13 15.30 -13.82 2.44
N THR A 14 15.47 -13.68 1.13
CA THR A 14 16.77 -13.79 0.48
C THR A 14 17.57 -12.48 0.51
N SER A 15 16.90 -11.33 0.61
CA SER A 15 17.52 -10.03 0.32
C SER A 15 17.42 -8.99 1.45
N VAL A 16 16.54 -9.17 2.44
CA VAL A 16 16.22 -8.13 3.45
C VAL A 16 16.40 -8.64 4.87
N LYS A 17 17.14 -7.90 5.70
CA LYS A 17 17.50 -8.29 7.07
C LYS A 17 16.49 -7.87 8.16
N SER A 18 15.51 -7.00 7.87
CA SER A 18 14.56 -6.46 8.87
C SER A 18 13.19 -6.06 8.29
N PRO A 19 12.04 -6.52 8.87
CA PRO A 19 10.70 -6.29 8.27
C PRO A 19 10.34 -4.82 8.14
N ASN A 20 10.91 -4.01 9.03
CA ASN A 20 10.76 -2.56 9.06
C ASN A 20 11.36 -1.88 7.80
N ALA A 21 12.12 -2.62 6.98
CA ALA A 21 12.64 -2.14 5.70
C ALA A 21 11.67 -2.35 4.53
N MET A 22 10.52 -3.00 4.74
CA MET A 22 9.52 -3.19 3.69
C MET A 22 8.49 -2.07 3.69
N ILE A 23 8.26 -1.49 2.51
CA ILE A 23 7.20 -0.51 2.24
C ILE A 23 6.20 -1.15 1.26
N VAL A 24 4.92 -1.12 1.62
CA VAL A 24 3.81 -1.61 0.78
C VAL A 24 2.89 -0.45 0.43
N LEU A 25 2.83 -0.10 -0.85
CA LEU A 25 1.85 0.83 -1.39
C LEU A 25 0.58 0.05 -1.74
N GLN A 26 -0.57 0.54 -1.30
CA GLN A 26 -1.87 -0.10 -1.52
C GLN A 26 -2.94 0.95 -1.78
N ASP A 27 -3.94 0.60 -2.58
CA ASP A 27 -5.17 1.37 -2.67
C ASP A 27 -5.96 1.30 -1.34
N SER A 28 -6.77 2.32 -1.11
CA SER A 28 -7.59 2.41 0.10
C SER A 28 -8.93 3.07 -0.18
N MET A 29 -9.99 2.26 -0.06
CA MET A 29 -11.37 2.74 -0.08
C MET A 29 -11.78 3.46 1.21
N SER A 30 -10.94 3.42 2.26
CA SER A 30 -11.20 4.08 3.54
C SER A 30 -10.73 5.54 3.57
N HIS A 31 -10.04 5.99 2.53
CA HIS A 31 -9.54 7.36 2.42
C HIS A 31 -10.10 7.99 1.16
N LYS A 32 -10.34 9.30 1.22
CA LYS A 32 -10.78 10.05 0.04
C LYS A 32 -9.68 10.02 -1.02
N VAL A 33 -10.07 10.21 -2.26
CA VAL A 33 -9.13 10.45 -3.36
C VAL A 33 -8.08 11.48 -2.93
N GLU A 34 -6.83 11.32 -3.38
CA GLU A 34 -5.68 12.21 -3.13
C GLU A 34 -5.11 12.18 -1.71
N GLN A 35 -5.76 11.46 -0.79
CA GLN A 35 -5.25 11.29 0.56
C GLN A 35 -4.22 10.17 0.61
N LEU A 36 -3.04 10.48 1.13
CA LEU A 36 -2.01 9.50 1.47
C LEU A 36 -1.96 9.33 2.99
N SER A 37 -2.02 8.09 3.45
CA SER A 37 -1.81 7.76 4.85
C SER A 37 -0.72 6.70 5.02
N VAL A 38 0.31 7.03 5.80
CA VAL A 38 1.43 6.14 6.09
C VAL A 38 1.29 5.56 7.50
N LYS A 39 1.42 4.25 7.64
CA LYS A 39 1.33 3.56 8.93
C LYS A 39 2.28 2.37 8.99
N LEU A 40 2.99 2.20 10.11
CA LEU A 40 3.72 0.97 10.41
C LEU A 40 2.72 -0.09 10.92
N GLY A 41 2.64 -1.21 10.21
CA GLY A 41 1.81 -2.36 10.52
C GLY A 41 0.31 -2.15 10.57
N GLY A 42 -0.37 -3.06 11.25
CA GLY A 42 -1.82 -3.17 11.35
C GLY A 42 -2.44 -4.17 10.34
N SER A 43 -3.73 -4.45 10.53
CA SER A 43 -4.46 -5.48 9.78
C SER A 43 -4.72 -5.10 8.33
N ALA A 44 -4.96 -6.10 7.47
CA ALA A 44 -5.19 -5.92 6.03
C ALA A 44 -6.41 -5.04 5.67
N ASN A 45 -7.33 -4.80 6.61
CA ASN A 45 -8.54 -3.98 6.41
C ASN A 45 -9.31 -4.31 5.12
N GLY A 46 -9.49 -5.61 4.83
CA GLY A 46 -10.17 -6.09 3.62
C GLY A 46 -9.32 -6.13 2.34
N HIS A 47 -8.11 -5.59 2.34
CA HIS A 47 -7.25 -5.58 1.16
C HIS A 47 -6.56 -6.94 0.94
N ASN A 48 -6.95 -7.65 -0.12
CA ASN A 48 -6.51 -9.03 -0.39
C ASN A 48 -5.00 -9.18 -0.61
N GLY A 49 -4.34 -8.21 -1.26
CA GLY A 49 -2.87 -8.23 -1.45
C GLY A 49 -2.12 -8.20 -0.12
N VAL A 50 -2.43 -7.24 0.75
CA VAL A 50 -1.88 -7.16 2.10
C VAL A 50 -2.24 -8.37 2.97
N LYS A 51 -3.44 -8.93 2.85
CA LYS A 51 -3.79 -10.19 3.52
C LYS A 51 -2.85 -11.33 3.09
N SER A 52 -2.56 -11.42 1.79
CA SER A 52 -1.62 -12.39 1.22
C SER A 52 -0.20 -12.19 1.76
N ILE A 53 0.28 -10.94 1.83
CA ILE A 53 1.60 -10.60 2.40
C ILE A 53 1.67 -11.01 3.87
N ILE A 54 0.75 -10.55 4.72
CA ILE A 54 0.74 -10.88 6.15
C ILE A 54 0.75 -12.41 6.36
N SER A 55 -0.04 -13.14 5.56
CA SER A 55 -0.07 -14.61 5.63
C SER A 55 1.27 -15.23 5.24
N ALA A 56 1.92 -14.75 4.19
CA ALA A 56 3.20 -15.29 3.72
C ALA A 56 4.36 -15.02 4.70
N PHE A 57 4.22 -13.98 5.52
CA PHE A 57 5.15 -13.59 6.58
C PHE A 57 4.76 -14.16 7.96
N GLY A 58 3.94 -15.22 8.01
CA GLY A 58 3.62 -15.90 9.27
C GLY A 58 2.78 -15.05 10.25
N GLY A 59 2.06 -14.05 9.76
CA GLY A 59 1.27 -13.14 10.57
C GLY A 59 1.99 -11.86 10.98
N GLU A 60 3.27 -11.70 10.62
CA GLU A 60 4.02 -10.47 10.89
C GLU A 60 3.42 -9.28 10.14
N GLN A 61 3.33 -8.17 10.86
CA GLN A 61 2.81 -6.89 10.36
C GLN A 61 3.85 -5.78 10.51
N GLY A 62 5.13 -6.11 10.67
CA GLY A 62 6.20 -5.15 10.93
C GLY A 62 6.65 -4.34 9.71
N PHE A 63 5.75 -3.97 8.79
CA PHE A 63 6.10 -3.26 7.56
C PHE A 63 5.31 -1.96 7.39
N TYR A 64 5.90 -0.98 6.72
CA TYR A 64 5.24 0.29 6.43
C TYR A 64 4.20 0.10 5.33
N ARG A 65 3.05 0.76 5.50
CA ARG A 65 1.95 0.74 4.56
C ARG A 65 1.59 2.15 4.15
N PHE A 66 1.61 2.38 2.85
CA PHE A 66 1.25 3.62 2.20
C PHE A 66 -0.11 3.40 1.59
N ARG A 67 -1.14 3.99 2.20
CA ARG A 67 -2.54 3.84 1.81
C ARG A 67 -2.89 5.02 0.92
N LEU A 68 -3.06 4.73 -0.37
CA LEU A 68 -3.42 5.68 -1.42
C LEU A 68 -4.94 5.70 -1.52
N GLY A 69 -5.55 6.81 -1.15
CA GLY A 69 -7.00 6.97 -1.16
C GLY A 69 -7.55 6.93 -2.57
N ILE A 70 -8.53 6.04 -2.78
CA ILE A 70 -9.25 5.89 -4.06
C ILE A 70 -10.74 6.25 -3.92
N GLY A 71 -11.14 6.75 -2.75
CA GLY A 71 -12.54 7.10 -2.48
C GLY A 71 -13.42 5.89 -2.18
N GLU A 72 -14.71 6.15 -2.03
CA GLU A 72 -15.69 5.15 -1.62
C GLU A 72 -16.40 4.54 -2.84
N ARG A 73 -16.57 3.22 -2.82
CA ARG A 73 -17.20 2.46 -3.91
C ARG A 73 -18.71 2.71 -4.09
N GLY A 74 -19.37 3.38 -3.14
CA GLY A 74 -20.82 3.49 -3.10
C GLY A 74 -21.50 2.11 -3.15
N SER A 75 -22.40 1.92 -4.11
CA SER A 75 -23.10 0.64 -4.35
C SER A 75 -22.33 -0.35 -5.22
N THR A 76 -21.22 0.05 -5.84
CA THR A 76 -20.42 -0.79 -6.74
C THR A 76 -19.75 -1.93 -5.96
N ASP A 77 -19.61 -3.10 -6.59
CA ASP A 77 -18.82 -4.20 -6.01
C ASP A 77 -17.38 -3.73 -5.76
N ALA A 78 -16.77 -4.24 -4.69
CA ALA A 78 -15.42 -3.82 -4.31
C ALA A 78 -14.38 -4.21 -5.37
N ALA A 79 -14.49 -5.39 -5.98
CA ALA A 79 -13.55 -5.82 -7.00
C ALA A 79 -13.68 -4.97 -8.27
N ASP A 80 -14.91 -4.70 -8.70
CA ASP A 80 -15.17 -3.87 -9.87
C ASP A 80 -14.69 -2.42 -9.65
N PHE A 81 -14.89 -1.87 -8.46
CA PHE A 81 -14.42 -0.53 -8.12
C PHE A 81 -12.90 -0.40 -8.20
N VAL A 82 -12.15 -1.32 -7.56
CA VAL A 82 -10.68 -1.25 -7.54
C VAL A 82 -10.03 -1.59 -8.90
N MET A 83 -10.74 -2.32 -9.76
CA MET A 83 -10.31 -2.59 -11.14
C MET A 83 -10.75 -1.50 -12.13
N GLY A 84 -11.52 -0.52 -11.66
CA GLY A 84 -11.99 0.62 -12.43
C GLY A 84 -10.86 1.53 -12.92
N LYS A 85 -11.17 2.36 -13.92
CA LYS A 85 -10.22 3.36 -14.43
C LYS A 85 -10.27 4.62 -13.58
N LEU A 86 -9.10 5.20 -13.32
CA LEU A 86 -8.99 6.55 -12.79
C LEU A 86 -9.65 7.56 -13.75
N THR A 87 -10.43 8.46 -13.17
CA THR A 87 -10.95 9.67 -13.83
C THR A 87 -9.80 10.55 -14.32
N PRO A 88 -10.06 11.47 -15.28
CA PRO A 88 -9.04 12.43 -15.72
C PRO A 88 -8.46 13.26 -14.58
N HIS A 89 -9.30 13.67 -13.62
CA HIS A 89 -8.89 14.43 -12.44
C HIS A 89 -7.95 13.62 -11.54
N GLU A 90 -8.34 12.40 -11.17
CA GLU A 90 -7.51 11.50 -10.37
C GLU A 90 -6.16 11.22 -11.04
N ARG A 91 -6.18 10.97 -12.35
CA ARG A 91 -4.97 10.74 -13.12
C ARG A 91 -4.05 11.97 -13.12
N GLY A 92 -4.61 13.16 -13.32
CA GLY A 92 -3.87 14.42 -13.26
C GLY A 92 -3.20 14.59 -11.92
N PHE A 93 -3.95 14.46 -10.83
CA PHE A 93 -3.42 14.53 -9.47
C PHE A 93 -2.26 13.55 -9.25
N TRP A 94 -2.43 12.26 -9.57
CA TRP A 94 -1.40 11.26 -9.29
C TRP A 94 -0.12 11.42 -10.13
N VAL A 95 -0.22 12.03 -11.30
CA VAL A 95 0.92 12.32 -12.17
C VAL A 95 1.64 13.59 -11.74
N GLU A 96 0.91 14.64 -11.35
CA GLU A 96 1.48 15.97 -11.08
C GLU A 96 1.91 16.13 -9.61
N ASP A 97 1.10 15.69 -8.65
CA ASP A 97 1.34 15.94 -7.22
C ASP A 97 1.49 14.65 -6.39
N GLY A 98 0.71 13.62 -6.73
CA GLY A 98 0.59 12.43 -5.92
C GLY A 98 1.88 11.62 -5.84
N LEU A 99 2.66 11.59 -6.92
CA LEU A 99 3.97 10.93 -6.94
C LEU A 99 4.95 11.59 -5.98
N ASP A 100 5.08 12.91 -6.03
CA ASP A 100 5.98 13.68 -5.16
C ASP A 100 5.63 13.47 -3.69
N ARG A 101 4.33 13.52 -3.36
CA ARG A 101 3.86 13.23 -1.99
C ARG A 101 4.25 11.83 -1.51
N VAL A 102 4.19 10.83 -2.37
CA VAL A 102 4.59 9.46 -2.03
C VAL A 102 6.10 9.38 -1.82
N LEU A 103 6.89 10.00 -2.69
CA LEU A 103 8.35 10.01 -2.61
C LEU A 103 8.84 10.71 -1.33
N ASP A 104 8.27 11.86 -0.99
CA ASP A 104 8.57 12.58 0.26
C ASP A 104 8.35 11.70 1.49
N GLN A 105 7.25 10.94 1.51
CA GLN A 105 6.95 10.04 2.61
C GLN A 105 7.89 8.82 2.65
N ILE A 106 8.31 8.30 1.49
CA ILE A 106 9.33 7.24 1.41
C ILE A 106 10.64 7.76 1.99
N GLU A 107 11.04 8.99 1.66
CA GLU A 107 12.25 9.60 2.21
C GLU A 107 12.18 9.71 3.74
N VAL A 108 11.05 10.18 4.30
CA VAL A 108 10.84 10.28 5.74
C VAL A 108 10.98 8.89 6.41
N VAL A 109 10.40 7.85 5.83
CA VAL A 109 10.48 6.48 6.35
C VAL A 109 11.91 5.94 6.26
N ALA A 110 12.58 6.13 5.12
CA ALA A 110 13.95 5.67 4.92
C ALA A 110 14.93 6.33 5.91
N ARG A 111 14.79 7.64 6.14
CA ARG A 111 15.61 8.38 7.12
C ARG A 111 15.38 7.92 8.55
N LYS A 112 14.17 7.47 8.90
CA LYS A 112 13.86 6.89 10.21
C LYS A 112 14.49 5.50 10.39
N ALA A 113 14.55 4.70 9.33
CA ALA A 113 15.13 3.36 9.35
C ALA A 113 16.67 3.36 9.37
N ALA A 114 17.31 4.45 8.94
CA ALA A 114 18.76 4.63 8.94
C ALA A 114 19.34 5.13 10.29
N ARG A 115 18.49 5.42 11.28
CA ARG A 115 18.88 5.79 12.65
C ARG A 115 18.73 4.60 13.58
#